data_AF-A0A7X7XMV4-F1
#
_entry.id   AF-A0A7X7XMV4-F1
#
_cell.length_a   1.000
_cell.length_b   1.000
_cell.length_c   1.000
_cell.angle_alpha   90.00
_cell.angle_beta   90.00
_cell.angle_gamma   90.00
#
_symmetry.space_group_name_H-M   'P 1'
#
loop_
_entity.id
_entity.type
_entity.pdbx_description
1 polymer ?
#
loop_
_entity_poly.entity_id
_entity_poly.type
_entity_poly.pdbx_seq_one_letter_code
_entity_poly.pdbx_strand_id
1 'polypeptide(L)'
;MALFDRRSLPADARASLARWLAEEGLRGTPRVLAWAATPDGVLVALPDRLAIGDHDGWSSVPWHEVHGATWSDDGASFTWRTVADPRRSRTLAVTAPGRLPEVVRERVEQTFVVRRPVELAPGRGATVSGRRPADGAGELTWHLTPARGVSLADPALAEAARGVLERVRREWG
;
A
#
# COMPACT_ATOMS: atom_id res chain seq x y z
N MET A 1 -19.31 14.48 -29.97
CA MET A 1 -19.05 13.41 -28.99
C MET A 1 -17.55 13.35 -28.75
N ALA A 2 -17.06 13.92 -27.65
CA ALA A 2 -15.64 13.83 -27.31
C ALA A 2 -15.31 12.40 -26.86
N LEU A 3 -14.41 11.74 -27.58
CA LEU A 3 -13.78 10.50 -27.17
C LEU A 3 -12.91 10.84 -25.94
N PHE A 4 -13.43 10.59 -24.75
CA PHE A 4 -12.62 10.67 -23.53
C PHE A 4 -11.46 9.68 -23.64
N ASP A 5 -10.23 10.19 -23.61
CA ASP A 5 -9.05 9.33 -23.51
C ASP A 5 -9.04 8.65 -22.14
N ARG A 6 -9.51 7.39 -22.12
CA ARG A 6 -9.52 6.51 -20.95
C ARG A 6 -8.14 6.32 -20.31
N ARG A 7 -7.06 6.79 -20.93
CA ARG A 7 -5.69 6.72 -20.39
C ARG A 7 -5.35 7.87 -19.46
N SER A 8 -6.07 8.98 -19.54
CA SER A 8 -5.75 10.18 -18.78
C SER A 8 -6.79 10.42 -17.67
N LEU A 9 -6.31 10.76 -16.47
CA LEU A 9 -7.18 11.15 -15.36
C LEU A 9 -8.10 12.32 -15.80
N PRO A 10 -9.40 12.32 -15.46
CA PRO A 10 -10.30 13.44 -15.75
C PRO A 10 -9.73 14.78 -15.28
N ALA A 11 -9.98 15.85 -16.04
CA ALA A 11 -9.32 17.14 -15.84
C ALA A 11 -9.65 17.78 -14.49
N ASP A 12 -10.89 17.67 -14.06
CA ASP A 12 -11.41 18.08 -12.76
C ASP A 12 -10.76 17.29 -11.62
N ALA A 13 -10.71 15.96 -11.74
CA ALA A 13 -10.03 15.10 -10.77
C ALA A 13 -8.53 15.42 -10.70
N ARG A 14 -7.87 15.67 -11.83
CA ARG A 14 -6.45 16.07 -11.89
C ARG A 14 -6.22 17.42 -11.22
N ALA A 15 -7.08 18.42 -11.46
CA ALA A 15 -6.97 19.72 -10.84
C ALA A 15 -7.22 19.67 -9.32
N SER A 16 -8.21 18.88 -8.89
CA SER A 16 -8.49 18.63 -7.48
C SER A 16 -7.31 17.95 -6.78
N LEU A 17 -6.77 16.88 -7.38
CA LEU A 17 -5.57 16.18 -6.89
C LEU A 17 -4.37 17.11 -6.74
N ALA A 18 -4.13 17.98 -7.74
CA ALA A 18 -3.01 18.91 -7.72
C ALA A 18 -3.12 19.93 -6.58
N ARG A 19 -4.33 20.42 -6.28
CA ARG A 19 -4.56 21.34 -5.16
C ARG A 19 -4.32 20.65 -3.82
N TRP A 20 -4.90 19.46 -3.62
CA TRP A 20 -4.70 18.69 -2.40
C TRP A 20 -3.23 18.34 -2.15
N LEU A 21 -2.50 17.89 -3.18
CA LEU A 21 -1.06 17.64 -3.06
C LEU A 21 -0.26 18.91 -2.72
N ALA A 22 -0.66 20.07 -3.25
CA ALA A 22 0.00 21.33 -2.93
C ALA A 22 -0.23 21.78 -1.47
N GLU A 23 -1.41 21.49 -0.91
CA GLU A 23 -1.72 21.70 0.51
C GLU A 23 -0.88 20.78 1.42
N GLU A 24 -0.63 19.55 0.97
CA GLU A 24 0.31 18.59 1.60
C GLU A 24 1.80 18.96 1.39
N GLY A 25 2.09 20.09 0.73
CA GLY A 25 3.45 20.60 0.51
C GLY A 25 4.17 20.04 -0.72
N LEU A 26 3.54 19.16 -1.50
CA LEU A 26 4.08 18.63 -2.75
C LEU A 26 3.84 19.61 -3.89
N ARG A 27 4.92 20.22 -4.40
CA ARG A 27 4.85 21.19 -5.50
C ARG A 27 5.10 20.53 -6.85
N GLY A 28 4.35 20.97 -7.86
CA GLY A 28 4.52 20.54 -9.25
C GLY A 28 3.32 19.76 -9.78
N THR A 29 3.43 19.30 -11.03
CA THR A 29 2.37 18.53 -11.68
C THR A 29 2.37 17.08 -11.15
N PRO A 30 1.23 16.56 -10.66
CA PRO A 30 1.16 15.19 -10.17
C PRO A 30 1.46 14.19 -11.28
N ARG A 31 2.46 13.33 -11.08
CA ARG A 31 2.77 12.24 -12.00
C ARG A 31 1.85 11.05 -11.73
N VAL A 32 0.77 10.95 -12.48
CA VAL A 32 -0.14 9.80 -12.40
C VAL A 32 0.46 8.59 -13.12
N LEU A 33 0.63 7.47 -12.43
CA LEU A 33 1.15 6.23 -13.00
C LEU A 33 0.04 5.38 -13.63
N ALA A 34 -1.06 5.28 -12.91
CA ALA A 34 -2.29 4.61 -13.31
C ALA A 34 -3.44 5.18 -12.48
N TRP A 35 -4.66 5.02 -12.95
CA TRP A 35 -5.86 5.38 -12.21
C TRP A 35 -7.02 4.49 -12.64
N ALA A 36 -8.07 4.47 -11.84
CA ALA A 36 -9.34 3.85 -12.19
C ALA A 36 -10.50 4.63 -11.56
N ALA A 37 -11.67 4.54 -12.19
CA ALA A 37 -12.88 5.14 -11.64
C ALA A 37 -13.42 4.26 -10.51
N THR A 38 -14.05 4.90 -9.52
CA THR A 38 -14.82 4.24 -8.46
C THR A 38 -16.26 4.77 -8.53
N PRO A 39 -17.24 4.14 -7.86
CA PRO A 39 -18.60 4.67 -7.84
C PRO A 39 -18.70 6.12 -7.36
N ASP A 40 -17.83 6.51 -6.43
CA ASP A 40 -17.87 7.81 -5.74
C ASP A 40 -16.73 8.75 -6.15
N GLY A 41 -15.87 8.36 -7.10
CA GLY A 41 -14.72 9.17 -7.51
C GLY A 41 -13.62 8.39 -8.26
N VAL A 42 -12.38 8.49 -7.77
CA VAL A 42 -11.19 7.94 -8.45
C VAL A 42 -10.19 7.31 -7.47
N LEU A 43 -9.55 6.24 -7.93
CA LEU A 43 -8.38 5.64 -7.32
C LEU A 43 -7.15 5.93 -8.18
N VAL A 44 -6.10 6.52 -7.61
CA VAL A 44 -4.94 7.04 -8.35
C VAL A 44 -3.64 6.49 -7.76
N ALA A 45 -2.83 5.83 -8.57
CA ALA A 45 -1.48 5.44 -8.21
C ALA A 45 -0.47 6.54 -8.57
N LEU A 46 0.22 7.05 -7.55
CA LEU A 46 1.31 8.02 -7.66
C LEU A 46 2.66 7.33 -7.40
N PRO A 47 3.81 7.99 -7.65
CA PRO A 47 5.13 7.40 -7.41
C PRO A 47 5.36 6.99 -5.96
N ASP A 48 4.84 7.75 -5.00
CA ASP A 48 5.08 7.63 -3.57
C ASP A 48 3.91 7.05 -2.77
N ARG A 49 2.67 7.18 -3.27
CA ARG A 49 1.45 6.76 -2.58
C ARG A 49 0.32 6.29 -3.50
N LEU A 50 -0.65 5.60 -2.92
CA LEU A 50 -1.97 5.39 -3.50
C LEU A 50 -2.93 6.45 -2.94
N ALA A 51 -3.59 7.20 -3.82
CA ALA A 51 -4.54 8.25 -3.45
C ALA A 51 -5.97 7.88 -3.86
N ILE A 52 -6.93 8.21 -3.01
CA ILE A 52 -8.37 8.03 -3.23
C ILE A 52 -8.99 9.42 -3.17
N GLY A 53 -9.71 9.79 -4.22
CA GLY A 53 -10.48 11.03 -4.28
C GLY A 53 -11.95 10.70 -4.42
N ASP A 54 -12.78 11.19 -3.50
CA ASP A 54 -14.23 11.03 -3.49
C ASP A 54 -14.92 12.35 -3.11
N HIS A 55 -16.20 12.30 -2.73
CA HIS A 55 -16.99 13.47 -2.36
C HIS A 55 -16.56 14.13 -1.03
N ASP A 56 -15.92 13.36 -0.13
CA ASP A 56 -15.44 13.86 1.16
C ASP A 56 -14.04 14.48 1.04
N GLY A 57 -13.36 14.25 -0.08
CA GLY A 57 -12.08 14.85 -0.44
C GLY A 57 -11.05 13.82 -0.85
N TRP A 58 -9.79 14.08 -0.52
CA TRP A 58 -8.68 13.20 -0.85
C TRP A 58 -8.10 12.55 0.40
N SER A 59 -7.79 11.27 0.27
CA SER A 59 -7.00 10.52 1.24
C SER A 59 -5.92 9.72 0.52
N SER A 60 -4.91 9.27 1.25
CA SER A 60 -3.86 8.44 0.65
C SER A 60 -3.22 7.47 1.63
N VAL A 61 -2.52 6.49 1.07
CA VAL A 61 -1.64 5.56 1.80
C VAL A 61 -0.29 5.50 1.09
N PRO A 62 0.83 5.82 1.77
CA PRO A 62 2.16 5.59 1.21
C PRO A 62 2.38 4.12 0.87
N TRP A 63 3.12 3.82 -0.19
CA TRP A 63 3.29 2.43 -0.64
C TRP A 63 3.90 1.51 0.43
N HIS A 64 4.79 2.05 1.26
CA HIS A 64 5.50 1.29 2.30
C HIS A 64 4.60 0.94 3.49
N GLU A 65 3.48 1.65 3.64
CA GLU A 65 2.45 1.36 4.63
C GLU A 65 1.40 0.35 4.15
N VAL A 66 1.41 -0.04 2.87
CA VAL A 66 0.50 -1.08 2.35
C VAL A 66 1.00 -2.45 2.82
N HIS A 67 0.30 -3.04 3.79
CA HIS A 67 0.63 -4.37 4.32
C HIS A 67 0.42 -5.45 3.27
N GLY A 68 -0.74 -5.41 2.61
CA GLY A 68 -1.08 -6.30 1.51
C GLY A 68 -2.27 -5.74 0.72
N ALA A 69 -2.31 -6.06 -0.56
CA ALA A 69 -3.33 -5.61 -1.48
C ALA A 69 -3.71 -6.75 -2.43
N THR A 70 -5.00 -6.88 -2.72
CA THR A 70 -5.58 -7.93 -3.55
C THR A 70 -6.69 -7.35 -4.41
N TRP A 71 -6.86 -7.92 -5.59
CA TRP A 71 -7.98 -7.63 -6.47
C TRP A 71 -8.92 -8.84 -6.49
N SER A 72 -10.21 -8.61 -6.67
CA SER A 72 -11.15 -9.69 -7.01
C SER A 72 -10.80 -10.30 -8.37
N ASP A 73 -11.25 -11.53 -8.62
CA ASP A 73 -10.95 -12.26 -9.84
C ASP A 73 -11.44 -11.53 -11.11
N ASP A 74 -12.55 -10.78 -10.99
CA ASP A 74 -13.11 -9.94 -12.05
C ASP A 74 -12.49 -8.53 -12.13
N GLY A 75 -11.58 -8.19 -11.21
CA GLY A 75 -10.93 -6.87 -11.11
C GLY A 75 -11.86 -5.74 -10.65
N ALA A 76 -13.10 -6.03 -10.26
CA ALA A 76 -14.09 -5.02 -9.89
C ALA A 76 -13.94 -4.50 -8.46
N SER A 77 -13.14 -5.17 -7.62
CA SER A 77 -12.91 -4.78 -6.22
C SER A 77 -11.43 -4.79 -5.88
N PHE A 78 -10.99 -3.70 -5.25
CA PHE A 78 -9.66 -3.57 -4.69
C PHE A 78 -9.74 -3.62 -3.16
N THR A 79 -9.03 -4.57 -2.55
CA THR A 79 -8.95 -4.70 -1.10
C THR A 79 -7.51 -4.54 -0.64
N TRP A 80 -7.27 -3.69 0.36
CA TRP A 80 -5.96 -3.53 0.95
C TRP A 80 -6.01 -3.42 2.46
N ARG A 81 -4.85 -3.62 3.09
CA ARG A 81 -4.63 -3.47 4.53
C ARG A 81 -3.42 -2.60 4.73
N THR A 82 -3.41 -1.84 5.81
CA THR A 82 -2.25 -1.02 6.18
C THR A 82 -1.40 -1.72 7.22
N VAL A 83 -0.16 -1.30 7.34
CA VAL A 83 0.77 -1.73 8.37
C VAL A 83 0.24 -1.41 9.77
N ALA A 84 -0.35 -0.24 9.95
CA ALA A 84 -0.88 0.21 11.24
C ALA A 84 -2.08 -0.64 11.69
N ASP A 85 -2.87 -1.16 10.75
CA ASP A 85 -4.00 -2.03 11.03
C ASP A 85 -4.05 -3.21 10.05
N PRO A 86 -3.21 -4.24 10.26
CA PRO A 86 -3.07 -5.38 9.35
C PRO A 86 -4.24 -6.36 9.44
N ARG A 87 -5.21 -6.13 10.34
CA ARG A 87 -6.42 -6.94 10.50
C ARG A 87 -7.64 -6.29 9.85
N ARG A 88 -7.66 -4.97 9.71
CA ARG A 88 -8.74 -4.26 9.04
C ARG A 88 -8.48 -4.10 7.55
N SER A 89 -9.29 -4.79 6.75
CA SER A 89 -9.34 -4.55 5.31
C SER A 89 -10.14 -3.30 4.98
N ARG A 90 -9.65 -2.57 3.99
CA ARG A 90 -10.39 -1.53 3.26
C ARG A 90 -10.67 -2.07 1.87
N THR A 91 -11.90 -1.91 1.41
CA THR A 91 -12.34 -2.40 0.10
C THR A 91 -12.99 -1.26 -0.67
N LEU A 92 -12.68 -1.18 -1.96
CA LEU A 92 -13.19 -0.18 -2.87
C LEU A 92 -13.64 -0.86 -4.16
N ALA A 93 -14.84 -0.52 -4.63
CA ALA A 93 -15.28 -0.92 -5.96
C ALA A 93 -14.56 -0.08 -7.02
N VAL A 94 -14.13 -0.74 -8.08
CA VAL A 94 -13.33 -0.14 -9.16
C VAL A 94 -13.94 -0.51 -10.51
N THR A 95 -14.08 0.48 -11.37
CA THR A 95 -14.56 0.30 -12.75
C THR A 95 -13.39 0.38 -13.71
N ALA A 96 -13.22 -0.67 -14.51
CA ALA A 96 -12.18 -0.76 -15.54
C ALA A 96 -10.77 -0.46 -14.98
N PRO A 97 -10.21 -1.35 -14.13
CA PRO A 97 -8.97 -1.07 -13.39
C PRO A 97 -7.73 -0.85 -14.27
N GLY A 98 -7.78 -1.22 -15.54
CA GLY A 98 -6.68 -0.98 -16.49
C GLY A 98 -5.37 -1.57 -15.98
N ARG A 99 -4.32 -0.76 -15.92
CA ARG A 99 -2.97 -1.14 -15.42
C ARG A 99 -2.79 -0.95 -13.91
N LEU A 100 -3.84 -0.56 -13.19
CA LEU A 100 -3.74 -0.23 -11.78
C LEU A 100 -3.32 -1.43 -10.91
N PRO A 101 -3.78 -2.67 -11.17
CA PRO A 101 -3.33 -3.83 -10.40
C PRO A 101 -1.83 -4.07 -10.49
N GLU A 102 -1.27 -3.98 -11.69
CA GLU A 102 0.17 -4.16 -11.93
C GLU A 102 0.98 -3.06 -11.26
N VAL A 103 0.56 -1.80 -11.41
CA VAL A 103 1.26 -0.66 -10.79
C VAL A 103 1.22 -0.76 -9.26
N VAL A 104 0.08 -1.10 -8.66
CA VAL A 104 -0.01 -1.27 -7.21
C VAL A 104 0.94 -2.38 -6.75
N ARG A 105 0.92 -3.53 -7.42
CA ARG A 105 1.83 -4.64 -7.08
C ARG A 105 3.28 -4.23 -7.18
N GLU A 106 3.69 -3.65 -8.32
CA GLU A 106 5.06 -3.20 -8.56
C GLU A 106 5.50 -2.18 -7.50
N ARG A 107 4.66 -1.19 -7.18
CA ARG A 107 4.99 -0.15 -6.22
C ARG A 107 5.11 -0.69 -4.80
N VAL A 108 4.22 -1.57 -4.39
CA VAL A 108 4.30 -2.21 -3.07
C VAL A 108 5.55 -3.10 -2.98
N GLU A 109 5.85 -3.88 -4.03
CA GLU A 109 7.05 -4.72 -4.10
C GLU A 109 8.34 -3.90 -4.02
N GLN A 110 8.40 -2.74 -4.68
CA GLN A 110 9.54 -1.83 -4.66
C GLN A 110 9.87 -1.26 -3.27
N THR A 111 8.92 -1.33 -2.32
CA THR A 111 9.19 -0.85 -0.96
C THR A 111 10.01 -1.82 -0.13
N PHE A 112 10.05 -3.11 -0.48
CA PHE A 112 10.78 -4.09 0.32
C PHE A 112 12.29 -3.96 0.11
N VAL A 113 13.01 -3.74 1.20
CA VAL A 113 14.48 -3.86 1.26
C VAL A 113 14.88 -5.24 1.73
N VAL A 114 14.12 -5.79 2.69
CA VAL A 114 14.25 -7.18 3.13
C VAL A 114 12.89 -7.80 3.31
N ARG A 115 12.78 -9.08 2.92
CA ARG A 115 11.62 -9.93 3.19
C ARG A 115 12.13 -11.34 3.45
N ARG A 116 12.07 -11.80 4.70
CA ARG A 116 12.66 -13.07 5.13
C ARG A 116 11.66 -13.90 5.93
N PRO A 117 11.39 -15.16 5.54
CA PRO A 117 10.68 -16.08 6.40
C PRO A 117 11.52 -16.41 7.64
N VAL A 118 10.87 -16.50 8.79
CA VAL A 118 11.47 -16.81 10.09
C VAL A 118 10.55 -17.76 10.86
N GLU A 119 11.10 -18.46 11.84
CA GLU A 119 10.31 -19.25 12.79
C GLU A 119 10.32 -18.57 14.17
N LEU A 120 9.14 -18.51 14.80
CA LEU A 120 8.97 -18.03 16.17
C LEU A 120 9.07 -19.18 17.17
N ALA A 121 8.62 -20.36 16.76
CA ALA A 121 8.66 -21.63 17.47
C ALA A 121 8.53 -22.77 16.43
N PRO A 122 8.77 -24.04 16.80
CA PRO A 122 8.62 -25.17 15.86
C PRO A 122 7.24 -25.17 15.18
N GLY A 123 7.23 -25.07 13.85
CA GLY A 123 6.00 -25.02 13.05
C GLY A 123 5.21 -23.69 13.13
N ARG A 124 5.74 -22.67 13.80
CA ARG A 124 5.11 -21.34 13.94
C ARG A 124 5.91 -20.29 13.17
N GLY A 125 5.67 -20.27 11.86
CA GLY A 125 6.33 -19.35 10.94
C GLY A 125 5.84 -17.91 11.03
N ALA A 126 6.70 -16.99 10.63
CA ALA A 126 6.38 -15.58 10.36
C ALA A 126 7.25 -15.06 9.21
N THR A 127 6.98 -13.85 8.74
CA THR A 127 7.82 -13.13 7.78
C THR A 127 8.23 -11.80 8.39
N VAL A 128 9.52 -11.55 8.46
CA VAL A 128 10.05 -10.21 8.75
C VAL A 128 10.21 -9.45 7.46
N SER A 129 9.75 -8.20 7.44
CA SER A 129 9.95 -7.28 6.33
C SER A 129 10.47 -5.93 6.80
N GLY A 130 11.51 -5.45 6.15
CA GLY A 130 11.98 -4.07 6.26
C GLY A 130 11.65 -3.34 4.97
N ARG A 131 10.92 -2.22 5.08
CA ARG A 131 10.43 -1.46 3.94
C ARG A 131 10.96 -0.04 3.96
N ARG A 132 11.32 0.49 2.80
CA ARG A 132 11.70 1.89 2.60
C ARG A 132 10.56 2.66 1.94
N PRO A 133 10.34 3.93 2.31
CA PRO A 133 9.49 4.83 1.53
C PRO A 133 9.83 4.82 0.04
N ALA A 134 8.79 4.89 -0.80
CA ALA A 134 8.94 4.76 -2.25
C ALA A 134 9.60 5.98 -2.91
N ASP A 135 9.63 7.13 -2.24
CA ASP A 135 10.43 8.30 -2.61
C ASP A 135 11.93 8.12 -2.28
N GLY A 136 12.29 7.02 -1.61
CA GLY A 136 13.65 6.70 -1.20
C GLY A 136 14.16 7.49 0.00
N ALA A 137 13.37 8.42 0.52
CA ALA A 137 13.74 9.29 1.62
C ALA A 137 13.08 8.79 2.91
N GLY A 138 13.84 8.12 3.77
CA GLY A 138 13.36 7.74 5.10
C GLY A 138 14.00 6.50 5.68
N GLU A 139 13.71 6.27 6.95
CA GLU A 139 14.15 5.09 7.68
C GLU A 139 13.42 3.83 7.20
N LEU A 140 14.02 2.67 7.47
CA LEU A 140 13.35 1.39 7.23
C LEU A 140 12.26 1.17 8.27
N THR A 141 11.04 0.97 7.81
CA THR A 141 9.94 0.51 8.65
C THR A 141 9.97 -1.02 8.73
N TRP A 142 9.98 -1.55 9.94
CA TRP A 142 10.13 -2.97 10.21
C TRP A 142 8.82 -3.59 10.70
N HIS A 143 8.45 -4.73 10.10
CA HIS A 143 7.24 -5.47 10.45
C HIS A 143 7.51 -6.96 10.54
N LEU A 144 6.74 -7.62 11.41
CA LEU A 144 6.64 -9.07 11.47
C LEU A 144 5.21 -9.46 11.18
N THR A 145 5.01 -10.23 10.11
CA THR A 145 3.70 -10.78 9.75
C THR A 145 3.65 -12.26 10.13
N PRO A 146 2.83 -12.66 11.12
CA PRO A 146 2.70 -14.06 11.48
C PRO A 146 2.07 -14.86 10.32
N ALA A 147 2.47 -16.12 10.16
CA ALA A 147 1.81 -17.02 9.21
C ALA A 147 0.37 -17.32 9.63
N ARG A 148 -0.42 -17.87 8.70
CA ARG A 148 -1.80 -18.29 9.00
C ARG A 148 -1.84 -19.24 10.20
N GLY A 149 -2.75 -18.97 11.14
CA GLY A 149 -2.88 -19.75 12.37
C GLY A 149 -1.88 -19.38 13.49
N VAL A 150 -0.93 -18.47 13.23
CA VAL A 150 -0.02 -17.98 14.27
C VAL A 150 -0.59 -16.72 14.90
N SER A 151 -0.96 -16.80 16.19
CA SER A 151 -1.47 -15.65 16.96
C SER A 151 -0.38 -15.03 17.83
N LEU A 152 -0.11 -13.74 17.63
CA LEU A 152 0.74 -12.93 18.51
C LEU A 152 0.01 -12.41 19.76
N ALA A 153 -1.24 -12.85 20.00
CA ALA A 153 -1.90 -12.64 21.30
C ALA A 153 -1.36 -13.61 22.37
N ASP A 154 -0.70 -14.70 21.95
CA ASP A 154 0.08 -15.57 22.83
C ASP A 154 1.35 -14.82 23.29
N PRO A 155 1.54 -14.58 24.60
CA PRO A 155 2.69 -13.85 25.10
C PRO A 155 4.05 -14.45 24.72
N ALA A 156 4.15 -15.78 24.63
CA ALA A 156 5.40 -16.45 24.29
C ALA A 156 5.79 -16.20 22.82
N LEU A 157 4.80 -16.24 21.92
CA LEU A 157 5.03 -15.94 20.50
C LEU A 157 5.25 -14.45 20.26
N ALA A 158 4.58 -13.58 21.01
CA ALA A 158 4.82 -12.15 20.96
C ALA A 158 6.28 -11.82 21.35
N GLU A 159 6.80 -12.47 22.39
CA GLU A 159 8.18 -12.24 22.82
C GLU A 159 9.20 -12.81 21.83
N ALA A 160 8.97 -14.02 21.33
CA ALA A 160 9.79 -14.58 20.25
C ALA A 160 9.79 -13.67 19.01
N ALA A 161 8.64 -13.11 18.64
CA ALA A 161 8.50 -12.19 17.52
C ALA A 161 9.34 -10.91 17.72
N ARG A 162 9.32 -10.30 18.90
CA ARG A 162 10.15 -9.13 19.23
C ARG A 162 11.64 -9.46 19.11
N GLY A 163 12.08 -10.58 19.70
CA GLY A 163 13.47 -11.01 19.65
C GLY A 163 13.97 -11.29 18.23
N VAL A 164 13.14 -11.96 17.41
CA VAL A 164 13.46 -12.22 16.00
C VAL A 164 13.50 -10.91 15.20
N LEU A 165 12.54 -10.00 15.39
CA LEU A 165 12.49 -8.73 14.69
C LEU A 165 13.74 -7.88 14.98
N GLU A 166 14.12 -7.75 16.25
CA GLU A 166 15.31 -7.00 16.68
C GLU A 166 16.61 -7.60 16.14
N ARG A 167 16.72 -8.93 16.11
CA ARG A 167 17.87 -9.60 15.50
C ARG A 167 17.98 -9.28 14.01
N VAL A 168 16.89 -9.45 13.24
CA VAL A 168 16.92 -9.18 11.79
C VAL A 168 17.18 -7.70 11.52
N ARG A 169 16.64 -6.79 12.33
CA ARG A 169 16.92 -5.36 12.23
C ARG A 169 18.42 -5.05 12.40
N ARG A 170 19.10 -5.67 13.36
CA ARG A 170 20.55 -5.53 13.56
C ARG A 170 21.40 -6.15 12.45
N GLU A 171 20.89 -7.14 11.73
CA GLU A 171 21.61 -7.73 10.58
C GLU A 171 21.63 -6.78 9.36
N TRP A 172 20.72 -5.81 9.31
CA TRP A 172 20.48 -4.92 8.16
C TRP A 172 20.72 -3.43 8.46
N GLY A 173 21.06 -3.08 9.70
CA GLY A 173 21.44 -1.74 10.14
C GLY A 173 22.92 -1.69 10.45
#